data_AF-A0A174ZPH4-F1
#
_entry.id   AF-A0A174ZPH4-F1
#
_cell.length_a   1.000
_cell.length_b   1.000
_cell.length_c   1.000
_cell.angle_alpha   90.00
_cell.angle_beta   90.00
_cell.angle_gamma   90.00
#
_symmetry.space_group_name_H-M   'P 1'
#
loop_
_entity.id
_entity.type
_entity.pdbx_description
1 polymer ?
#
loop_
_entity_poly.entity_id
_entity_poly.type
_entity_poly.pdbx_seq_one_letter_code
_entity_poly.pdbx_strand_id
1 'polypeptide(L)'
;MAKRRPSGDGMVRKREDGRWEGRIVVGHKKNGDPIHRYVLARTQKELTEKLHDCIEMYRDADLTEDSNMMLGEWLDRWINEYMIFTIRESTLDSYKAMIKNQIKPYLGDRPLSALTTQELQKFYNTVKKKGRVKPDKLHGTELADSMVRGIHMMLHEALDMAVRLRLIVKNPTVGTTIPKNNYPPKQILNDEQLERWYDFFYTELTTGLRRGEICGLKWEDFDAENGKLKRARLSCRRALRNFCGSEKKRQSANGYSRISMSPKNRCTPTMLTTD
;
A
#
# COMPACT_ATOMS: atom_id res chain seq x y z
N MET A 1 19.87 -55.17 8.82
CA MET A 1 19.07 -54.39 7.85
C MET A 1 18.67 -53.07 8.50
N ALA A 2 19.08 -51.93 7.94
CA ALA A 2 18.80 -50.62 8.52
C ALA A 2 17.28 -50.34 8.49
N LYS A 3 16.69 -50.13 9.67
CA LYS A 3 15.27 -49.82 9.84
C LYS A 3 14.95 -48.53 9.06
N ARG A 4 14.16 -48.65 7.99
CA ARG A 4 13.74 -47.53 7.14
C ARG A 4 12.96 -46.56 8.03
N ARG A 5 13.46 -45.32 8.15
CA ARG A 5 12.86 -44.30 9.03
C ARG A 5 11.49 -43.88 8.49
N PRO A 6 10.57 -43.42 9.37
CA PRO A 6 9.26 -42.94 8.96
C PRO A 6 9.42 -41.83 7.91
N SER A 7 8.65 -41.93 6.83
CA SER A 7 8.63 -40.93 5.76
C SER A 7 8.04 -39.63 6.33
N GLY A 8 8.86 -38.59 6.51
CA GLY A 8 8.42 -37.30 7.06
C GLY A 8 9.40 -36.69 8.06
N ASP A 9 10.25 -37.49 8.70
CA ASP A 9 11.32 -36.98 9.56
C ASP A 9 12.43 -36.41 8.69
N GLY A 10 12.67 -35.12 8.82
CA GLY A 10 13.72 -34.45 8.08
C GLY A 10 15.08 -35.16 8.15
N MET A 11 15.83 -35.14 7.05
CA MET A 11 17.13 -35.81 7.02
C MET A 11 18.13 -35.04 7.89
N VAL A 12 18.52 -35.63 9.02
CA VAL A 12 19.58 -35.12 9.90
C VAL A 12 20.92 -35.75 9.52
N ARG A 13 21.92 -34.91 9.22
CA ARG A 13 23.30 -35.33 8.93
C ARG A 13 24.31 -34.40 9.58
N LYS A 14 25.51 -34.91 9.88
CA LYS A 14 26.64 -34.08 10.31
C LYS A 14 27.49 -33.72 9.08
N ARG A 15 27.80 -32.44 8.91
CA ARG A 15 28.67 -31.94 7.83
C ARG A 15 30.14 -32.12 8.20
N GLU A 16 30.99 -32.05 7.18
CA GLU A 16 32.46 -32.05 7.32
C GLU A 16 32.98 -30.86 8.14
N ASP A 17 32.25 -29.74 8.12
CA ASP A 17 32.55 -28.53 8.91
C ASP A 17 32.19 -28.66 10.41
N GLY A 18 31.75 -29.84 10.85
CA GLY A 18 31.36 -30.13 12.23
C GLY A 18 29.95 -29.69 12.63
N ARG A 19 29.21 -28.99 11.77
CA ARG A 19 27.81 -28.57 12.03
C ARG A 19 26.82 -29.67 11.71
N TRP A 20 25.67 -29.62 12.37
CA TRP A 20 24.53 -30.48 12.10
C TRP A 20 23.59 -29.82 11.09
N GLU A 21 23.16 -30.60 10.10
CA GLU A 21 22.25 -30.18 9.02
C GLU A 21 20.98 -31.02 9.06
N GLY A 22 19.83 -30.34 9.03
CA GLY A 22 18.50 -30.92 8.89
C GLY A 22 17.84 -30.45 7.61
N ARG A 23 17.08 -31.32 6.93
CA ARG A 23 16.30 -30.99 5.73
C ARG A 23 14.84 -31.33 5.93
N ILE A 24 13.93 -30.40 5.62
CA ILE A 24 12.48 -30.66 5.55
C ILE A 24 11.94 -30.37 4.15
N VAL A 25 10.83 -31.01 3.79
CA VAL A 25 10.07 -30.67 2.57
C VAL A 25 9.05 -29.60 2.95
N VAL A 26 8.98 -28.51 2.19
CA VAL A 26 8.10 -27.35 2.48
C VAL A 26 7.11 -27.05 1.36
N GLY A 27 7.11 -27.86 0.30
CA GLY A 27 6.26 -27.68 -0.88
C GLY A 27 6.79 -28.43 -2.09
N HIS A 28 6.17 -28.21 -3.25
CA HIS A 28 6.51 -28.88 -4.50
C HIS A 28 6.60 -27.89 -5.67
N LYS A 29 7.51 -28.14 -6.59
CA LYS A 29 7.60 -27.42 -7.86
C LYS A 29 6.53 -27.92 -8.84
N LYS A 30 6.34 -27.21 -9.96
CA LYS A 30 5.38 -27.62 -11.01
C LYS A 30 5.67 -29.00 -11.60
N ASN A 31 6.93 -29.42 -11.62
CA ASN A 31 7.36 -30.73 -12.11
C ASN A 31 7.19 -31.87 -11.07
N GLY A 32 6.67 -31.57 -9.88
CA GLY A 32 6.50 -32.52 -8.79
C GLY A 32 7.73 -32.67 -7.88
N ASP A 33 8.85 -32.01 -8.18
CA ASP A 33 10.04 -32.09 -7.34
C ASP A 33 9.80 -31.40 -5.98
N PRO A 34 10.23 -32.02 -4.86
CA PRO A 34 10.06 -31.43 -3.54
C PRO A 34 10.99 -30.22 -3.34
N ILE A 35 10.46 -29.17 -2.71
CA ILE A 35 11.20 -28.00 -2.28
C ILE A 35 11.72 -28.26 -0.87
N HIS A 36 13.05 -28.15 -0.71
CA HIS A 36 13.70 -28.41 0.57
C HIS A 36 14.10 -27.12 1.27
N ARG A 37 13.92 -27.12 2.60
CA ARG A 37 14.50 -26.12 3.49
C ARG A 37 15.53 -26.77 4.40
N TYR A 38 16.67 -26.12 4.52
CA TYR A 38 17.82 -26.61 5.29
C TYR A 38 17.94 -25.81 6.58
N VAL A 39 18.20 -26.53 7.68
CA VAL A 39 18.41 -25.98 9.02
C VAL A 39 19.80 -26.38 9.47
N LEU A 40 20.57 -25.43 9.99
CA LEU A 40 21.92 -25.66 10.48
C LEU A 40 22.01 -25.33 11.98
N ALA A 41 22.75 -26.15 12.72
CA ALA A 41 23.02 -25.96 14.13
C ALA A 41 24.42 -26.47 14.51
N ARG A 42 24.95 -26.00 15.65
CA ARG A 42 26.26 -26.45 16.12
C ARG A 42 26.16 -27.78 16.88
N THR A 43 25.02 -28.02 17.53
CA THR A 43 24.76 -29.25 18.29
C THR A 43 23.56 -30.00 17.74
N GLN A 44 23.51 -31.31 18.01
CA GLN A 44 22.37 -32.13 17.60
C GLN A 44 21.08 -31.70 18.30
N LYS A 45 21.15 -31.34 19.59
CA LYS A 45 19.99 -30.88 20.36
C LYS A 45 19.39 -29.60 19.77
N GLU A 46 20.23 -28.60 19.52
CA GLU A 46 19.82 -27.34 18.88
C GLU A 46 19.26 -27.58 17.46
N LEU A 47 19.81 -28.56 16.72
CA LEU A 47 19.25 -28.93 15.42
C LEU A 47 17.83 -29.47 15.56
N THR A 48 17.60 -30.40 16.50
CA THR A 48 16.29 -31.02 16.70
C THR A 48 15.24 -29.99 17.10
N GLU A 49 15.57 -29.05 17.97
CA GLU A 49 14.68 -27.93 18.35
C GLU A 49 14.33 -27.07 17.13
N LYS A 50 15.34 -26.62 16.36
CA LYS A 50 15.10 -25.83 15.15
C LYS A 50 14.34 -26.59 14.06
N LEU A 51 14.56 -27.90 13.95
CA LEU A 51 13.82 -28.76 13.03
C LEU A 51 12.37 -28.89 13.44
N HIS A 52 12.10 -29.10 14.72
CA HIS A 52 10.74 -29.15 15.26
C HIS A 52 10.01 -27.83 14.97
N ASP A 53 10.61 -26.69 15.27
CA ASP A 53 10.04 -25.37 14.96
C ASP A 53 9.77 -25.19 13.46
N CYS A 54 10.67 -25.68 12.61
CA CYS A 54 10.48 -25.63 11.16
C CYS A 54 9.35 -26.57 10.71
N ILE A 55 9.28 -27.79 11.23
CA ILE A 55 8.20 -28.74 10.90
C ILE A 55 6.86 -28.15 11.32
N GLU A 56 6.74 -27.60 12.53
CA GLU A 56 5.51 -26.94 12.98
C GLU A 56 5.13 -25.75 12.10
N MET A 57 6.12 -24.94 11.70
CA MET A 57 5.87 -23.79 10.83
C MET A 57 5.39 -24.21 9.43
N TYR A 58 5.81 -25.36 8.92
CA TYR A 58 5.52 -25.83 7.56
C TYR A 58 4.56 -27.03 7.50
N ARG A 59 3.96 -27.44 8.63
CA ARG A 59 3.20 -28.70 8.75
C ARG A 59 2.14 -28.87 7.66
N ASP A 60 1.42 -27.79 7.34
CA ASP A 60 0.37 -27.75 6.32
C ASP A 60 0.74 -26.84 5.13
N ALA A 61 2.02 -26.49 5.01
CA ALA A 61 2.49 -25.62 3.95
C ALA A 61 2.78 -26.41 2.67
N ASP A 62 2.20 -25.94 1.57
CA ASP A 62 2.50 -26.41 0.21
C ASP A 62 3.01 -25.23 -0.61
N LEU A 63 4.28 -24.87 -0.38
CA LEU A 63 4.89 -23.75 -1.08
C LEU A 63 5.17 -24.06 -2.55
N THR A 64 5.03 -23.04 -3.38
CA THR A 64 5.37 -23.12 -4.80
C THR A 64 6.85 -22.78 -5.05
N GLU A 65 7.34 -23.09 -6.26
CA GLU A 65 8.72 -22.79 -6.67
C GLU A 65 9.12 -21.30 -6.57
N ASP A 66 8.12 -20.42 -6.62
CA ASP A 66 8.28 -18.96 -6.52
C ASP A 66 8.50 -18.49 -5.07
N SER A 67 8.55 -19.40 -4.07
CA SER A 67 8.75 -19.04 -2.65
C SER A 67 10.10 -18.37 -2.34
N ASN A 68 11.07 -18.48 -3.25
CA ASN A 68 12.39 -17.84 -3.12
C ASN A 68 12.49 -16.47 -3.81
N MET A 69 11.41 -15.98 -4.41
CA MET A 69 11.36 -14.66 -5.04
C MET A 69 11.74 -13.56 -4.03
N MET A 70 12.36 -12.49 -4.52
CA MET A 70 12.69 -11.34 -3.68
C MET A 70 11.45 -10.47 -3.43
N LEU A 71 11.39 -9.80 -2.27
CA LEU A 71 10.27 -8.94 -1.91
C LEU A 71 10.05 -7.83 -2.95
N GLY A 72 11.13 -7.23 -3.45
CA GLY A 72 11.06 -6.19 -4.46
C GLY A 72 10.40 -6.67 -5.75
N GLU A 73 10.75 -7.87 -6.20
CA GLU A 73 10.20 -8.51 -7.41
C GLU A 73 8.72 -8.86 -7.21
N TRP A 74 8.37 -9.41 -6.05
CA TRP A 74 6.98 -9.70 -5.71
C TRP A 74 6.11 -8.44 -5.70
N LEU A 75 6.60 -7.35 -5.11
CA LEU A 75 5.85 -6.10 -5.05
C LEU A 75 5.64 -5.49 -6.45
N ASP A 76 6.59 -5.65 -7.36
CA ASP A 76 6.43 -5.27 -8.77
C ASP A 76 5.39 -6.15 -9.47
N ARG A 77 5.42 -7.46 -9.24
CA ARG A 77 4.42 -8.39 -9.79
C ARG A 77 3.03 -8.06 -9.25
N TRP A 78 2.91 -7.93 -7.93
CA TRP A 78 1.68 -7.60 -7.22
C TRP A 78 1.02 -6.33 -7.77
N ILE A 79 1.79 -5.25 -7.91
CA ILE A 79 1.21 -3.97 -8.35
C ILE A 79 0.80 -3.97 -9.83
N ASN A 80 1.56 -4.65 -10.68
CA ASN A 80 1.34 -4.63 -12.13
C ASN A 80 0.30 -5.66 -12.60
N GLU A 81 0.22 -6.82 -11.95
CA GLU A 81 -0.68 -7.91 -12.35
C GLU A 81 -2.00 -7.89 -11.57
N TYR A 82 -1.97 -7.56 -10.27
CA TYR A 82 -3.14 -7.73 -9.39
C TYR A 82 -3.82 -6.40 -9.05
N MET A 83 -3.06 -5.31 -8.96
CA MET A 83 -3.61 -4.01 -8.51
C MET A 83 -3.99 -3.07 -9.66
N ILE A 84 -3.44 -3.25 -10.86
CA ILE A 84 -3.59 -2.28 -11.96
C ILE A 84 -5.04 -1.96 -12.35
N PHE A 85 -5.95 -2.93 -12.25
CA PHE A 85 -7.38 -2.76 -12.54
C PHE A 85 -8.27 -2.75 -11.29
N THR A 86 -7.68 -2.94 -10.12
CA THR A 86 -8.40 -3.08 -8.85
C THR A 86 -8.49 -1.75 -8.11
N ILE A 87 -7.45 -0.92 -8.19
CA ILE A 87 -7.37 0.35 -7.46
C ILE A 87 -7.35 1.56 -8.39
N ARG A 88 -7.67 2.73 -7.83
CA ARG A 88 -7.60 4.00 -8.56
C ARG A 88 -6.16 4.33 -8.94
N GLU A 89 -5.97 4.96 -10.09
CA GLU A 89 -4.66 5.36 -10.62
C GLU A 89 -3.83 6.18 -9.63
N SER A 90 -4.44 7.12 -8.90
CA SER A 90 -3.76 7.91 -7.86
C SER A 90 -3.24 7.06 -6.69
N THR A 91 -3.97 6.00 -6.34
CA THR A 91 -3.57 5.06 -5.29
C THR A 91 -2.42 4.20 -5.79
N LEU A 92 -2.50 3.75 -7.05
CA LEU A 92 -1.44 2.99 -7.71
C LEU A 92 -0.13 3.78 -7.80
N ASP A 93 -0.19 5.06 -8.18
CA ASP A 93 0.97 5.98 -8.13
C ASP A 93 1.57 6.05 -6.72
N SER A 94 0.72 6.15 -5.70
CA SER A 94 1.15 6.22 -4.31
C SER A 94 1.83 4.93 -3.86
N TYR A 95 1.28 3.77 -4.24
CA TYR A 95 1.89 2.46 -3.95
C TYR A 95 3.24 2.31 -4.67
N LYS A 96 3.33 2.67 -5.96
CA LYS A 96 4.60 2.68 -6.71
C LYS A 96 5.65 3.53 -6.02
N ALA A 97 5.27 4.72 -5.54
CA ALA A 97 6.18 5.60 -4.81
C ALA A 97 6.62 5.00 -3.46
N MET A 98 5.72 4.36 -2.71
CA MET A 98 6.07 3.67 -1.46
C MET A 98 7.01 2.48 -1.70
N ILE A 99 6.72 1.63 -2.69
CA ILE A 99 7.55 0.47 -3.04
C ILE A 99 8.96 0.94 -3.42
N LYS A 100 9.05 1.90 -4.35
CA LYS A 100 10.34 2.40 -4.88
C LYS A 100 11.18 3.10 -3.81
N ASN A 101 10.58 4.00 -3.04
CA ASN A 101 11.35 4.91 -2.18
C ASN A 101 11.49 4.40 -0.75
N GLN A 102 10.56 3.57 -0.28
CA GLN A 102 10.48 3.19 1.13
C GLN A 102 10.76 1.72 1.36
N ILE A 103 10.40 0.81 0.45
CA ILE A 103 10.55 -0.64 0.69
C ILE A 103 11.82 -1.17 0.04
N LYS A 104 11.94 -0.99 -1.29
CA LYS A 104 13.06 -1.56 -2.06
C LYS A 104 14.45 -1.22 -1.50
N PRO A 105 14.74 0.01 -1.04
CA PRO A 105 16.06 0.35 -0.52
C PRO A 105 16.48 -0.40 0.75
N TYR A 106 15.53 -1.02 1.47
CA TYR A 106 15.79 -1.65 2.77
C TYR A 106 15.51 -3.16 2.76
N LEU A 107 14.46 -3.59 2.08
CA LEU A 107 13.98 -4.97 2.09
C LEU A 107 13.81 -5.56 0.68
N GLY A 108 14.09 -4.79 -0.38
CA GLY A 108 13.86 -5.22 -1.76
C GLY A 108 14.54 -6.54 -2.11
N ASP A 109 15.79 -6.69 -1.69
CA ASP A 109 16.63 -7.85 -2.02
C ASP A 109 16.47 -9.02 -1.04
N ARG A 110 15.51 -8.93 -0.10
CA ARG A 110 15.24 -10.00 0.85
C ARG A 110 14.27 -11.03 0.25
N PRO A 111 14.56 -12.34 0.33
CA PRO A 111 13.61 -13.38 -0.07
C PRO A 111 12.32 -13.31 0.74
N LEU A 112 11.16 -13.48 0.09
CA LEU A 112 9.85 -13.46 0.77
C LEU A 112 9.79 -14.44 1.94
N SER A 113 10.25 -15.67 1.71
CA SER A 113 10.20 -16.76 2.69
C SER A 113 11.18 -16.59 3.86
N ALA A 114 12.04 -15.57 3.82
CA ALA A 114 12.97 -15.22 4.90
C ALA A 114 12.48 -14.05 5.75
N LEU A 115 11.43 -13.33 5.33
CA LEU A 115 10.94 -12.17 6.04
C LEU A 115 10.35 -12.54 7.40
N THR A 116 10.82 -11.86 8.44
CA THR A 116 10.32 -12.04 9.80
C THR A 116 9.58 -10.80 10.31
N THR A 117 8.66 -11.00 11.26
CA THR A 117 7.97 -9.91 11.97
C THR A 117 8.94 -8.94 12.63
N GLN A 118 10.06 -9.45 13.18
CA GLN A 118 11.09 -8.62 13.80
C GLN A 118 11.84 -7.74 12.79
N GLU A 119 12.14 -8.26 11.61
CA GLU A 119 12.75 -7.47 10.53
C GLU A 119 11.80 -6.39 10.03
N LEU A 120 10.51 -6.70 9.89
CA LEU A 120 9.51 -5.69 9.53
C LEU A 120 9.36 -4.61 10.61
N GLN A 121 9.42 -4.96 11.89
CA GLN A 121 9.43 -3.98 12.96
C GLN A 121 10.64 -3.04 12.87
N LYS A 122 11.84 -3.60 12.66
CA LYS A 122 13.08 -2.82 12.46
C LYS A 122 12.97 -1.92 11.22
N PHE A 123 12.38 -2.43 10.15
CA PHE A 123 12.10 -1.68 8.94
C PHE A 123 11.19 -0.48 9.20
N TYR A 124 10.05 -0.66 9.87
CA TYR A 124 9.14 0.46 10.19
C TYR A 124 9.83 1.53 11.05
N ASN A 125 10.63 1.11 12.04
CA ASN A 125 11.42 2.03 12.86
C ASN A 125 12.46 2.81 12.02
N THR A 126 13.04 2.16 11.02
CA THR A 126 14.06 2.77 10.14
C THR A 126 13.42 3.77 9.18
N VAL A 127 12.32 3.38 8.52
CA VAL A 127 11.56 4.24 7.62
C VAL A 127 10.96 5.43 8.37
N LYS A 128 10.50 5.24 9.61
CA LYS A 128 10.03 6.35 10.44
C LYS A 128 11.12 7.42 10.64
N LYS A 129 12.36 7.01 10.89
CA LYS A 129 13.48 7.92 11.18
C LYS A 129 14.15 8.50 9.93
N LYS A 130 14.23 7.72 8.85
CA LYS A 130 15.07 8.03 7.67
C LYS A 130 14.34 7.95 6.32
N GLY A 131 13.03 7.68 6.32
CA GLY A 131 12.27 7.43 5.09
C GLY A 131 11.98 8.68 4.24
N ARG A 132 12.25 9.89 4.74
CA ARG A 132 11.95 11.09 3.94
C ARG A 132 12.95 11.25 2.79
N VAL A 133 12.45 11.17 1.56
CA VAL A 133 13.25 11.30 0.31
C VAL A 133 13.96 12.65 0.21
N LYS A 134 13.30 13.72 0.67
CA LYS A 134 13.87 15.07 0.75
C LYS A 134 13.75 15.56 2.19
N PRO A 135 14.87 15.89 2.85
CA PRO A 135 14.85 16.38 4.22
C PRO A 135 13.99 17.64 4.35
N ASP A 136 13.29 17.73 5.47
CA ASP A 136 12.47 18.88 5.86
C ASP A 136 13.21 19.76 6.85
N LYS A 137 12.92 21.06 6.86
CA LYS A 137 13.53 21.98 7.83
C LYS A 137 13.08 21.70 9.26
N LEU A 138 11.83 21.28 9.46
CA LEU A 138 11.23 21.09 10.77
C LEU A 138 11.34 19.63 11.26
N HIS A 139 11.21 18.69 10.34
CA HIS A 139 11.16 17.25 10.66
C HIS A 139 12.34 16.44 10.13
N GLY A 140 13.36 17.08 9.54
CA GLY A 140 14.56 16.41 9.05
C GLY A 140 14.23 15.26 8.10
N THR A 141 14.77 14.08 8.38
CA THR A 141 14.55 12.85 7.59
C THR A 141 13.35 12.02 8.06
N GLU A 142 12.60 12.48 9.07
CA GLU A 142 11.50 11.73 9.63
C GLU A 142 10.27 11.72 8.74
N LEU A 143 9.62 10.55 8.72
CA LEU A 143 8.40 10.30 7.98
C LEU A 143 7.18 10.46 8.91
N ALA A 144 6.07 10.96 8.37
CA ALA A 144 4.84 11.10 9.14
C ALA A 144 4.27 9.72 9.56
N ASP A 145 3.61 9.65 10.72
CA ASP A 145 3.02 8.39 11.24
C ASP A 145 1.97 7.82 10.29
N SER A 146 1.19 8.70 9.66
CA SER A 146 0.19 8.33 8.66
C SER A 146 0.81 7.65 7.44
N MET A 147 2.02 8.04 7.05
CA MET A 147 2.74 7.43 5.93
C MET A 147 3.29 6.06 6.32
N VAL A 148 3.86 5.90 7.51
CA VAL A 148 4.31 4.58 8.00
C VAL A 148 3.13 3.60 8.06
N ARG A 149 1.96 4.07 8.53
CA ARG A 149 0.72 3.29 8.49
C ARG A 149 0.29 2.95 7.06
N GLY A 150 0.35 3.90 6.13
CA GLY A 150 0.05 3.65 4.71
C GLY A 150 0.94 2.57 4.10
N ILE A 151 2.24 2.60 4.41
CA ILE A 151 3.21 1.57 4.00
C ILE A 151 2.84 0.21 4.60
N HIS A 152 2.52 0.16 5.90
CA HIS A 152 2.11 -1.07 6.56
C HIS A 152 0.84 -1.66 5.92
N MET A 153 -0.20 -0.86 5.70
CA MET A 153 -1.46 -1.34 5.10
C MET A 153 -1.23 -1.92 3.70
N MET A 154 -0.44 -1.23 2.87
CA MET A 154 -0.11 -1.70 1.53
C MET A 154 0.72 -2.99 1.56
N LEU A 155 1.75 -3.05 2.43
CA LEU A 155 2.60 -4.23 2.56
C LEU A 155 1.84 -5.42 3.15
N HIS A 156 0.91 -5.18 4.07
CA HIS A 156 0.03 -6.20 4.64
C HIS A 156 -0.82 -6.84 3.54
N GLU A 157 -1.49 -6.04 2.71
CA GLU A 157 -2.31 -6.53 1.60
C GLU A 157 -1.50 -7.31 0.56
N ALA A 158 -0.31 -6.81 0.22
CA ALA A 158 0.61 -7.49 -0.71
C ALA A 158 1.07 -8.84 -0.17
N LEU A 159 1.37 -8.94 1.13
CA LEU A 159 1.84 -10.19 1.74
C LEU A 159 0.69 -11.16 2.04
N ASP A 160 -0.52 -10.68 2.29
CA ASP A 160 -1.72 -11.54 2.36
C ASP A 160 -2.01 -12.20 1.01
N MET A 161 -1.80 -11.47 -0.08
CA MET A 161 -1.89 -12.07 -1.42
C MET A 161 -0.78 -13.10 -1.64
N ALA A 162 0.44 -12.85 -1.18
CA ALA A 162 1.53 -13.83 -1.25
C ALA A 162 1.21 -15.12 -0.45
N VAL A 163 0.54 -15.01 0.71
CA VAL A 163 0.04 -16.17 1.47
C VAL A 163 -1.01 -16.94 0.66
N ARG A 164 -1.99 -16.25 0.06
CA ARG A 164 -3.04 -16.89 -0.77
C ARG A 164 -2.47 -17.64 -1.98
N LEU A 165 -1.41 -17.11 -2.57
CA LEU A 165 -0.68 -17.74 -3.67
C LEU A 165 0.34 -18.80 -3.21
N ARG A 166 0.40 -19.10 -1.90
CA ARG A 166 1.34 -20.06 -1.29
C ARG A 166 2.81 -19.76 -1.62
N LEU A 167 3.16 -18.47 -1.72
CA LEU A 167 4.55 -18.03 -1.83
C LEU A 167 5.23 -17.98 -0.45
N ILE A 168 4.43 -17.69 0.58
CA ILE A 168 4.83 -17.68 1.99
C ILE A 168 3.74 -18.35 2.83
N VAL A 169 4.13 -18.87 4.00
CA VAL A 169 3.18 -19.59 4.88
C VAL A 169 2.29 -18.64 5.66
N LYS A 170 2.87 -17.55 6.15
CA LYS A 170 2.17 -16.58 7.02
C LYS A 170 2.59 -15.17 6.66
N ASN A 171 1.69 -14.22 6.90
CA ASN A 171 2.00 -12.82 6.68
C ASN A 171 2.87 -12.28 7.84
N PRO A 172 4.14 -11.90 7.61
CA PRO A 172 5.04 -11.44 8.67
C PRO A 172 4.64 -10.06 9.24
N THR A 173 3.73 -9.33 8.59
CA THR A 173 3.24 -8.05 9.10
C THR A 173 2.33 -8.22 10.31
N VAL A 174 1.71 -9.40 10.47
CA VAL A 174 0.88 -9.74 11.63
C VAL A 174 1.77 -9.75 12.88
N GLY A 175 1.34 -9.03 13.91
CA GLY A 175 2.10 -8.87 15.15
C GLY A 175 3.12 -7.72 15.15
N THR A 176 3.21 -6.94 14.07
CA THR A 176 4.00 -5.70 14.08
C THR A 176 3.24 -4.57 14.78
N THR A 177 3.99 -3.66 15.40
CA THR A 177 3.48 -2.47 16.07
C THR A 177 3.82 -1.23 15.25
N ILE A 178 2.79 -0.45 14.91
CA ILE A 178 2.90 0.77 14.10
C ILE A 178 2.45 2.00 14.90
N PRO A 179 3.03 3.18 14.60
CA PRO A 179 2.73 4.40 15.34
C PRO A 179 1.24 4.77 15.19
N LYS A 180 0.62 5.24 16.29
CA LYS A 180 -0.76 5.76 16.26
C LYS A 180 -0.83 7.02 15.40
N ASN A 181 -1.95 7.26 14.72
CA ASN A 181 -2.14 8.53 14.03
C ASN A 181 -2.24 9.61 15.08
N ASN A 182 -1.31 10.57 15.04
CA ASN A 182 -1.46 11.81 15.77
C ASN A 182 -2.05 12.85 14.82
N TYR A 183 -3.28 13.28 15.09
CA TYR A 183 -3.90 14.37 14.37
C TYR A 183 -3.67 15.64 15.19
N PRO A 184 -2.79 16.56 14.74
CA PRO A 184 -2.77 17.87 15.36
C PRO A 184 -4.17 18.50 15.25
N PRO A 185 -4.57 19.34 16.21
CA PRO A 185 -5.85 20.03 16.13
C PRO A 185 -5.93 20.76 14.80
N LYS A 186 -7.04 20.56 14.08
CA LYS A 186 -7.26 21.24 12.81
C LYS A 186 -7.36 22.74 13.10
N GLN A 187 -6.54 23.53 12.42
CA GLN A 187 -6.65 24.98 12.48
C GLN A 187 -7.98 25.40 11.83
N ILE A 188 -8.77 26.16 12.59
CA ILE A 188 -9.99 26.80 12.10
C ILE A 188 -9.57 28.13 11.46
N LEU A 189 -10.18 28.49 10.34
CA LEU A 189 -9.93 29.77 9.67
C LEU A 189 -10.46 30.91 10.54
N ASN A 190 -9.71 32.01 10.61
CA ASN A 190 -10.21 33.24 11.20
C ASN A 190 -11.06 34.03 10.18
N ASP A 191 -11.76 35.07 10.64
CA ASP A 191 -12.69 35.84 9.82
C ASP A 191 -12.02 36.47 8.59
N GLU A 192 -10.80 37.02 8.74
CA GLU A 192 -10.02 37.58 7.63
C GLU A 192 -9.68 36.53 6.55
N GLN A 193 -9.30 35.31 6.96
CA GLN A 193 -9.04 34.23 6.04
C GLN A 193 -10.32 33.74 5.36
N LEU A 194 -11.44 33.77 6.08
CA LEU A 194 -12.74 33.40 5.52
C LEU A 194 -13.18 34.39 4.44
N GLU A 195 -13.00 35.68 4.68
CA GLU A 195 -13.36 36.75 3.73
C GLU A 195 -12.60 36.61 2.40
N ARG A 196 -11.30 36.33 2.47
CA ARG A 196 -10.48 36.09 1.26
C ARG A 196 -10.96 34.92 0.41
N TRP A 197 -11.55 33.90 1.02
CA TRP A 197 -12.02 32.69 0.37
C TRP A 197 -13.55 32.56 0.41
N TYR A 198 -14.24 33.69 0.57
CA TYR A 198 -15.67 33.74 0.86
C TYR A 198 -16.47 33.00 -0.21
N ASP A 199 -16.30 33.34 -1.49
CA ASP A 199 -17.03 32.72 -2.59
C ASP A 199 -16.81 31.20 -2.68
N PHE A 200 -15.59 30.76 -2.36
CA PHE A 200 -15.23 29.35 -2.36
C PHE A 200 -15.98 28.58 -1.27
N PHE A 201 -15.90 29.05 -0.02
CA PHE A 201 -16.57 28.41 1.10
C PHE A 201 -18.08 28.58 1.06
N TYR A 202 -18.58 29.70 0.56
CA TYR A 202 -19.99 29.93 0.31
C TYR A 202 -20.53 28.89 -0.67
N THR A 203 -19.80 28.62 -1.75
CA THR A 203 -20.15 27.56 -2.71
C THR A 203 -20.11 26.18 -2.04
N GLU A 204 -19.08 25.86 -1.27
CA GLU A 204 -18.98 24.57 -0.55
C GLU A 204 -20.14 24.36 0.42
N LEU A 205 -20.51 25.38 1.21
CA LEU A 205 -21.57 25.30 2.21
C LEU A 205 -22.98 25.24 1.59
N THR A 206 -23.20 25.97 0.49
CA THR A 206 -24.52 26.02 -0.16
C THR A 206 -24.79 24.84 -1.10
N THR A 207 -23.73 24.25 -1.68
CA THR A 207 -23.86 23.14 -2.64
C THR A 207 -23.45 21.78 -2.05
N GLY A 208 -22.67 21.76 -0.98
CA GLY A 208 -22.11 20.53 -0.43
C GLY A 208 -21.04 19.87 -1.31
N LEU A 209 -20.56 20.56 -2.35
CA LEU A 209 -19.50 20.06 -3.23
C LEU A 209 -18.17 20.01 -2.49
N ARG A 210 -17.39 18.94 -2.69
CA ARG A 210 -16.04 18.85 -2.12
C ARG A 210 -15.11 19.81 -2.85
N ARG A 211 -14.06 20.30 -2.19
CA ARG A 211 -13.03 21.17 -2.84
C ARG A 211 -12.59 20.72 -4.24
N GLY A 212 -12.33 19.42 -4.43
CA GLY A 212 -11.91 18.90 -5.74
C GLY A 212 -12.97 19.01 -6.83
N GLU A 213 -14.25 18.99 -6.45
CA GLU A 213 -15.40 19.18 -7.33
C GLU A 213 -15.60 20.66 -7.65
N ILE A 214 -15.46 21.54 -6.65
CA ILE A 214 -15.51 23.00 -6.84
C ILE A 214 -14.42 23.47 -7.79
N CYS A 215 -13.17 23.03 -7.59
CA CYS A 215 -12.06 23.37 -8.48
C CYS A 215 -12.18 22.79 -9.90
N GLY A 216 -13.13 21.88 -10.14
CA GLY A 216 -13.40 21.29 -11.46
C GLY A 216 -14.65 21.84 -12.13
N LEU A 217 -15.36 22.78 -11.49
CA LEU A 217 -16.51 23.46 -12.08
C LEU A 217 -16.08 24.32 -13.27
N LYS A 218 -16.89 24.29 -14.32
CA LYS A 218 -16.78 25.21 -15.44
C LYS A 218 -18.08 25.99 -15.58
N TRP A 219 -18.01 27.15 -16.25
CA TRP A 219 -19.20 27.96 -16.54
C TRP A 219 -20.28 27.18 -17.30
N GLU A 220 -19.90 26.23 -18.18
CA GLU A 220 -20.84 25.33 -18.87
C GLU A 220 -21.66 24.42 -17.95
N ASP A 221 -21.19 24.19 -16.71
CA ASP A 221 -21.88 23.34 -15.74
C ASP A 221 -22.96 24.11 -14.97
N PHE A 222 -23.02 25.44 -15.11
CA PHE A 222 -23.98 26.34 -14.46
C PHE A 222 -25.14 26.70 -15.40
N ASP A 223 -26.34 26.33 -15.00
CA ASP A 223 -27.59 26.71 -15.66
C ASP A 223 -28.17 27.95 -14.96
N ALA A 224 -27.82 29.13 -15.49
CA ALA A 224 -28.22 30.41 -14.91
C ALA A 224 -29.73 30.63 -14.90
N GLU A 225 -30.45 30.10 -15.90
CA GLU A 225 -31.90 30.23 -16.02
C GLU A 225 -32.63 29.46 -14.91
N ASN A 226 -32.13 28.26 -14.58
CA ASN A 226 -32.76 27.39 -13.59
C ASN A 226 -32.10 27.41 -12.21
N GLY A 227 -30.99 28.14 -12.04
CA GLY A 227 -30.19 28.17 -10.81
C GLY A 227 -29.65 26.78 -10.43
N LYS A 228 -29.25 25.98 -11.42
CA LYS A 228 -28.86 24.57 -11.23
C LYS A 228 -27.41 24.32 -11.65
N LEU A 229 -26.69 23.55 -10.85
CA LEU A 229 -25.39 22.98 -11.22
C LEU A 229 -25.58 21.56 -11.71
N LYS A 230 -25.14 21.27 -12.95
CA LYS A 230 -25.45 20.01 -13.65
C LYS A 230 -24.45 18.89 -13.33
N ARG A 231 -23.15 19.18 -13.30
CA ARG A 231 -22.08 18.18 -13.07
C ARG A 231 -20.86 18.83 -12.43
N ALA A 232 -20.40 18.29 -11.30
CA ALA A 232 -19.09 18.64 -10.77
C ALA A 232 -18.10 17.52 -11.12
N ARG A 233 -17.09 17.84 -11.93
CA ARG A 233 -15.99 16.92 -12.24
C ARG A 233 -14.93 17.04 -11.15
N LEU A 234 -14.28 15.95 -10.74
CA LEU A 234 -13.12 16.09 -9.85
C LEU A 234 -11.93 16.67 -10.63
N SER A 235 -11.41 17.81 -10.18
CA SER A 235 -10.09 18.31 -10.55
C SER A 235 -9.00 17.42 -9.95
N CYS A 236 -8.43 16.55 -10.78
CA CYS A 236 -7.24 15.77 -10.44
C CYS A 236 -6.01 16.55 -10.91
N ARG A 237 -5.03 16.82 -10.02
CA ARG A 237 -3.79 17.59 -10.31
C ARG A 237 -3.02 17.16 -11.57
N ARG A 238 -3.30 15.96 -12.11
CA ARG A 238 -2.63 15.41 -13.30
C ARG A 238 -3.35 15.69 -14.62
N ALA A 239 -4.60 16.17 -14.62
CA ALA A 239 -5.27 16.65 -15.83
C ALA A 239 -4.52 17.81 -16.48
N LEU A 240 -3.74 18.58 -15.70
CA LEU A 240 -2.86 19.64 -16.19
C LEU A 240 -1.55 19.14 -16.81
N ARG A 241 -1.14 17.87 -16.59
CA ARG A 241 0.10 17.31 -17.13
C ARG A 241 -0.09 16.55 -18.44
N ASN A 242 -1.32 16.08 -18.69
CA ASN A 242 -1.73 15.42 -19.93
C ASN A 242 -2.77 16.26 -20.69
N PHE A 243 -2.51 17.57 -20.83
CA PHE A 243 -3.22 18.39 -21.82
C PHE A 243 -2.66 18.09 -23.22
N CYS A 244 -2.76 16.83 -23.63
CA CYS A 244 -2.62 16.41 -25.00
C CYS A 244 -3.49 15.16 -25.19
N GLY A 245 -4.73 15.40 -25.62
CA GLY A 245 -5.59 14.44 -26.31
C GLY A 245 -5.92 13.13 -25.59
N SER A 246 -6.96 13.13 -24.74
CA SER A 246 -8.06 12.15 -24.81
C SER A 246 -9.01 12.30 -23.63
N GLU A 247 -10.25 12.69 -23.92
CA GLU A 247 -11.36 12.64 -22.98
C GLU A 247 -11.70 11.18 -22.67
N LYS A 248 -11.29 10.67 -21.51
CA LYS A 248 -11.87 9.43 -20.98
C LYS A 248 -13.20 9.76 -20.29
N LYS A 249 -14.30 9.55 -21.02
CA LYS A 249 -15.65 9.47 -20.44
C LYS A 249 -15.69 8.35 -19.41
N ARG A 250 -15.79 8.70 -18.12
CA ARG A 250 -16.30 7.76 -17.12
C ARG A 250 -17.83 7.80 -17.19
N GLN A 251 -18.46 6.69 -17.59
CA GLN A 251 -19.81 6.39 -17.16
C GLN A 251 -19.74 6.09 -15.65
N SER A 252 -19.92 7.13 -14.83
CA SER A 252 -20.33 6.92 -13.45
C SER A 252 -21.77 6.45 -13.48
N ALA A 253 -22.03 5.30 -12.84
CA ALA A 253 -23.38 4.89 -12.49
C ALA A 253 -24.14 6.07 -11.86
N ASN A 254 -25.40 6.21 -12.29
CA ASN A 254 -26.36 7.26 -11.95
C ASN A 254 -26.20 7.82 -10.53
N GLY A 255 -25.66 9.04 -10.46
CA GLY A 255 -25.68 9.89 -9.28
C GLY A 255 -25.93 11.32 -9.74
N TYR A 256 -27.12 11.60 -10.28
CA TYR A 256 -27.54 12.95 -10.58
C TYR A 256 -27.81 13.68 -9.27
N SER A 257 -26.81 14.38 -8.73
CA SER A 257 -27.05 15.36 -7.68
C SER A 257 -27.69 16.59 -8.33
N ARG A 258 -29.02 16.61 -8.43
CA ARG A 258 -29.77 17.82 -8.83
C ARG A 258 -29.77 18.75 -7.61
N ILE A 259 -28.82 19.68 -7.57
CA ILE A 259 -28.69 20.64 -6.47
C ILE A 259 -29.42 21.92 -6.90
N SER A 260 -30.61 22.14 -6.34
CA SER A 260 -31.38 23.37 -6.52
C SER A 260 -30.87 24.44 -5.57
N MET A 261 -30.33 25.54 -6.09
CA MET A 261 -30.05 26.71 -5.26
C MET A 261 -31.37 27.41 -4.88
N SER A 262 -31.44 27.93 -3.65
CA SER A 262 -32.60 28.67 -3.15
C SER A 262 -32.90 29.90 -4.04
N PRO A 263 -34.18 30.19 -4.36
CA PRO A 263 -34.57 31.31 -5.23
C PRO A 263 -34.12 32.71 -4.75
N LYS A 264 -33.68 32.84 -3.49
CA LYS A 264 -33.24 34.12 -2.91
C LYS A 264 -31.86 34.59 -3.39
N ASN A 265 -31.08 33.74 -4.08
CA ASN A 265 -29.70 34.04 -4.46
C ASN A 265 -29.52 34.04 -5.99
N ARG A 266 -30.29 34.88 -6.69
CA ARG A 266 -30.00 35.22 -8.09
C ARG A 266 -28.75 36.11 -8.11
N CYS A 267 -27.57 35.51 -8.24
CA CYS A 267 -26.38 36.27 -8.60
C CYS A 267 -26.54 36.75 -10.04
N THR A 268 -26.83 38.03 -10.22
CA THR A 268 -26.65 38.69 -11.51
C THR A 268 -25.17 38.61 -11.87
N PRO A 269 -24.80 38.11 -13.07
CA PRO A 269 -23.41 38.11 -13.49
C PRO A 269 -23.00 39.57 -13.74
N THR A 270 -22.31 40.18 -12.77
CA THR A 270 -21.60 41.44 -13.00
C THR A 270 -20.44 41.10 -13.91
N MET A 271 -20.62 41.36 -15.21
CA MET A 271 -19.52 41.36 -16.17
C MET A 271 -18.51 42.40 -15.68
N LEU A 272 -17.35 41.93 -15.19
CA LEU A 272 -16.18 42.77 -15.03
C LEU A 272 -15.76 43.20 -16.44
N THR A 273 -16.24 44.37 -16.88
CA THR A 273 -15.66 45.10 -18.00
C THR A 273 -14.28 45.55 -17.56
N THR A 274 -13.27 44.96 -18.20
CA THR A 274 -11.89 45.47 -18.18
C THR A 274 -11.86 46.81 -18.90
N ASP A 275 -11.55 47.87 -18.16
CA ASP A 275 -10.86 49.06 -18.68
C ASP A 275 -9.38 48.99 -18.28
#